data_AF-A0A2S6NBU2-F1
#
_entry.id   AF-A0A2S6NBU2-F1
#
_cell.length_a   1.000
_cell.length_b   1.000
_cell.length_c   1.000
_cell.angle_alpha   90.00
_cell.angle_beta   90.00
_cell.angle_gamma   90.00
#
_symmetry.space_group_name_H-M   'P 1'
#
loop_
_entity.id
_entity.type
_entity.pdbx_description
1 polymer ?
#
loop_
_entity_poly.entity_id
_entity_poly.type
_entity_poly.pdbx_seq_one_letter_code
_entity_poly.pdbx_strand_id
1 'polypeptide(L)'
;AELLKVLDHPEIPLHTNGSENDIRCQVTKRHVSGGTRTDVGRDCRDAFLGLGKTCRKLGISFWNYLGARLGVPGAPAVPRLAELIRCRGQPA
;
A
#
# COMPACT_ATOMS: atom_id res chain seq x y z
N ALA A 1 -10.86 22.33 -19.45
CA ALA A 1 -11.85 21.23 -19.37
C ALA A 1 -11.23 20.00 -18.67
N GLU A 2 -10.68 20.13 -17.46
CA GLU A 2 -10.00 19.01 -16.78
C GLU A 2 -10.95 18.06 -16.04
N LEU A 3 -12.15 18.54 -15.66
CA LEU A 3 -13.14 17.75 -14.92
C LEU A 3 -13.85 16.67 -15.77
N LEU A 4 -13.63 16.64 -17.09
CA LEU A 4 -14.29 15.71 -18.02
C LEU A 4 -13.40 14.56 -18.50
N LYS A 5 -12.15 14.43 -18.00
CA LYS A 5 -11.24 13.32 -18.38
C LYS A 5 -11.82 11.92 -18.16
N VAL A 6 -12.82 11.79 -17.29
CA VAL A 6 -13.53 10.53 -17.08
C VAL A 6 -14.33 10.07 -18.30
N LEU A 7 -14.66 10.96 -19.23
CA LEU A 7 -15.27 10.58 -20.51
C LEU A 7 -14.27 9.84 -21.40
N ASP A 8 -12.98 10.19 -21.32
CA ASP A 8 -11.89 9.51 -22.03
C ASP A 8 -11.44 8.24 -21.29
N HIS A 9 -11.66 8.18 -19.97
CA HIS A 9 -11.25 7.09 -19.07
C HIS A 9 -12.40 6.55 -18.22
N PRO A 10 -13.42 5.91 -18.83
CA PRO A 10 -14.59 5.41 -18.11
C PRO A 10 -14.27 4.26 -17.16
N GLU A 11 -13.11 3.61 -17.29
CA GLU A 11 -12.62 2.58 -16.38
C GLU A 11 -12.24 3.12 -14.99
N ILE A 12 -12.00 4.44 -14.88
CA ILE A 12 -11.62 5.08 -13.63
C ILE A 12 -12.88 5.41 -12.81
N PRO A 13 -13.00 4.95 -11.56
CA PRO A 13 -14.15 5.28 -10.72
C PRO A 13 -14.30 6.80 -10.52
N LEU A 14 -15.54 7.29 -10.61
CA LEU A 14 -15.89 8.70 -10.35
C LEU A 14 -15.73 9.14 -8.89
N HIS A 15 -15.42 8.22 -7.98
CA HIS A 15 -15.24 8.47 -6.56
C HIS A 15 -13.81 8.14 -6.09
N THR A 16 -13.38 8.78 -5.02
CA THR A 16 -12.05 8.60 -4.41
C THR A 16 -12.01 7.56 -3.30
N ASN A 17 -13.09 6.80 -3.08
CA ASN A 17 -13.24 5.86 -1.96
C ASN A 17 -12.05 4.92 -1.77
N GLY A 18 -11.50 4.36 -2.87
CA GLY A 18 -10.34 3.47 -2.81
C GLY A 18 -9.10 4.18 -2.24
N SER A 19 -8.79 5.35 -2.78
CA SER A 19 -7.67 6.20 -2.34
C SER A 19 -7.85 6.67 -0.89
N GLU A 20 -9.07 7.08 -0.50
CA GLU A 20 -9.37 7.48 0.87
C GLU A 20 -9.23 6.32 1.87
N ASN A 21 -9.69 5.13 1.49
CA ASN A 21 -9.54 3.93 2.30
C ASN A 21 -8.07 3.52 2.46
N ASP A 22 -7.23 3.74 1.44
CA ASP A 22 -5.80 3.48 1.50
C ASP A 22 -5.12 4.36 2.57
N ILE A 23 -5.48 5.64 2.68
CA ILE A 23 -4.89 6.57 3.67
C ILE A 23 -5.58 6.56 5.03
N ARG A 24 -6.78 5.98 5.16
CA ARG A 24 -7.60 6.06 6.38
C ARG A 24 -6.88 5.62 7.64
N CYS A 25 -6.15 4.50 7.59
CA CYS A 25 -5.46 4.02 8.80
C CYS A 25 -4.37 5.00 9.28
N GLN A 26 -3.75 5.71 8.35
CA GLN A 26 -2.75 6.74 8.65
C GLN A 26 -3.41 7.97 9.29
N VAL A 27 -4.54 8.43 8.75
CA VAL A 27 -5.30 9.55 9.32
C VAL A 27 -5.79 9.21 10.73
N THR A 28 -6.37 8.01 10.93
CA THR A 28 -6.79 7.54 12.26
C THR A 28 -5.61 7.45 13.23
N LYS A 29 -4.48 6.87 12.80
CA LYS A 29 -3.31 6.74 13.68
C LYS A 29 -2.75 8.11 14.05
N ARG A 30 -2.67 9.05 13.11
CA ARG A 30 -2.26 10.44 13.37
C ARG A 30 -3.18 11.10 14.38
N HIS A 31 -4.50 10.96 14.22
CA HIS A 31 -5.48 11.53 15.14
C HIS A 31 -5.28 11.04 16.58
N VAL A 32 -5.05 9.74 16.76
CA VAL A 32 -4.83 9.14 18.10
C VAL A 32 -3.45 9.44 18.68
N SER A 33 -2.40 9.47 17.85
CA SER A 33 -1.00 9.55 18.33
C SER A 33 -0.38 10.95 18.29
N GLY A 34 -1.06 11.94 17.71
CA GLY A 34 -0.48 13.26 17.45
C GLY A 34 0.51 13.29 16.29
N GLY A 35 0.65 12.20 15.54
CA GLY A 35 1.53 12.09 14.38
C GLY A 35 2.99 11.74 14.72
N THR A 36 3.85 11.79 13.70
CA THR A 36 5.28 11.45 13.79
C THR A 36 6.10 12.67 14.21
N ARG A 37 7.08 12.48 15.10
CA ARG A 37 7.90 13.58 15.66
C ARG A 37 9.22 13.84 14.95
N THR A 38 9.69 12.89 14.16
CA THR A 38 10.97 12.98 13.43
C THR A 38 10.76 12.59 11.97
N ASP A 39 11.62 13.09 11.11
CA ASP A 39 11.62 12.75 9.69
C ASP A 39 11.85 11.25 9.48
N VAL A 40 12.85 10.68 10.16
CA VAL A 40 13.11 9.23 10.16
C VAL A 40 11.87 8.43 10.57
N GLY A 41 11.16 8.87 11.61
CA GLY A 41 9.93 8.20 12.06
C GLY A 41 8.79 8.29 11.03
N ARG A 42 8.69 9.41 10.33
CA ARG A 42 7.75 9.58 9.21
C ARG A 42 8.09 8.65 8.05
N ASP A 43 9.37 8.61 7.65
CA ASP A 43 9.82 7.79 6.52
C ASP A 43 9.66 6.29 6.81
N CYS A 44 10.02 5.85 8.03
CA CYS A 44 9.76 4.48 8.49
C CYS A 44 8.27 4.15 8.41
N ARG A 45 7.40 5.01 8.95
CA ARG A 45 5.95 4.79 8.91
C ARG A 45 5.44 4.67 7.47
N ASP A 46 5.84 5.57 6.58
CA ASP A 46 5.35 5.61 5.20
C ASP A 46 5.83 4.39 4.41
N ALA A 47 7.09 3.96 4.60
CA ALA A 47 7.61 2.74 4.02
C ALA A 47 6.84 1.50 4.48
N PHE A 48 6.68 1.32 5.80
CA PHE A 48 5.99 0.14 6.36
C PHE A 48 4.50 0.13 6.03
N LEU A 49 3.85 1.29 6.00
CA LEU A 49 2.47 1.43 5.56
C LEU A 49 2.31 1.02 4.09
N GLY A 50 3.20 1.51 3.22
CA GLY A 50 3.22 1.14 1.81
C GLY A 50 3.38 -0.37 1.62
N LEU A 51 4.37 -0.98 2.28
CA LEU A 51 4.59 -2.43 2.25
C LEU A 51 3.36 -3.20 2.72
N GLY A 52 2.78 -2.83 3.86
CA GLY A 52 1.60 -3.49 4.43
C GLY A 52 0.35 -3.38 3.56
N LYS A 53 0.11 -2.22 2.94
CA LYS A 53 -1.02 -2.00 2.02
C LYS A 53 -0.83 -2.77 0.72
N THR A 54 0.36 -2.78 0.15
CA THR A 54 0.68 -3.57 -1.05
C THR A 54 0.52 -5.06 -0.79
N CYS A 55 1.04 -5.58 0.33
CA CYS A 55 0.85 -6.98 0.72
C CYS A 55 -0.64 -7.33 0.79
N ARG A 56 -1.45 -6.47 1.42
CA ARG A 56 -2.91 -6.67 1.50
C ARG A 56 -3.58 -6.69 0.13
N LYS A 57 -3.25 -5.76 -0.76
CA LYS A 57 -3.79 -5.74 -2.14
C LYS A 57 -3.41 -7.01 -2.90
N LEU A 58 -2.21 -7.55 -2.66
CA LEU A 58 -1.72 -8.79 -3.27
C LEU A 58 -2.23 -10.07 -2.60
N GLY A 59 -2.96 -9.99 -1.48
CA GLY A 59 -3.40 -11.17 -0.73
C GLY A 59 -2.29 -11.86 0.05
N ILE A 60 -1.21 -11.14 0.37
CA ILE A 60 -0.02 -11.64 1.06
C ILE A 60 -0.04 -11.18 2.51
N SER A 61 0.26 -12.09 3.44
CA SER A 61 0.50 -11.72 4.84
C SER A 61 1.73 -10.81 4.93
N PHE A 62 1.55 -9.62 5.51
CA PHE A 62 2.66 -8.68 5.74
C PHE A 62 3.79 -9.30 6.57
N TRP A 63 3.45 -10.14 7.55
CA TRP A 63 4.44 -10.83 8.38
C TRP A 63 5.21 -11.90 7.62
N ASN A 64 4.56 -12.61 6.70
CA ASN A 64 5.26 -13.55 5.81
C ASN A 64 6.24 -12.80 4.91
N TYR A 65 5.81 -11.66 4.35
CA TYR A 65 6.71 -10.81 3.56
C TYR A 65 7.90 -10.31 4.38
N LEU A 66 7.65 -9.77 5.57
CA LEU A 66 8.71 -9.25 6.43
C LEU A 66 9.67 -10.38 6.88
N GLY A 67 9.15 -11.54 7.26
CA GLY A 67 9.93 -12.72 7.61
C GLY A 67 10.83 -13.18 6.47
N ALA A 68 10.29 -13.22 5.25
CA ALA A 68 11.06 -13.53 4.05
C ALA A 68 12.16 -12.49 3.73
N ARG A 69 11.99 -11.22 4.11
CA ARG A 69 12.99 -10.16 3.92
C ARG A 69 14.07 -10.17 5.01
N LEU A 70 13.71 -10.55 6.22
CA LEU A 70 14.62 -10.61 7.37
C LEU A 70 15.31 -11.98 7.53
N GLY A 71 14.95 -12.98 6.70
CA GLY A 71 15.53 -14.32 6.79
C GLY A 71 15.09 -15.07 8.05
N VAL A 72 13.87 -14.82 8.54
CA VAL A 72 13.34 -15.50 9.73
C VAL A 72 13.25 -17.01 9.47
N PRO A 73 13.82 -17.87 10.33
CA PRO A 73 13.74 -19.32 10.16
C PRO A 73 12.29 -19.81 10.03
N GLY A 74 12.02 -20.63 9.02
CA GLY A 74 10.68 -21.16 8.74
C GLY A 74 9.71 -20.17 8.08
N ALA A 75 10.13 -18.94 7.78
CA ALA A 75 9.30 -18.01 7.01
C ALA A 75 9.09 -18.53 5.57
N PRO A 76 7.87 -18.46 5.02
CA PRO A 76 7.62 -18.86 3.65
C PRO A 76 8.34 -17.94 2.67
N ALA A 77 8.81 -18.48 1.55
CA ALA A 77 9.40 -17.68 0.49
C ALA A 77 8.35 -16.76 -0.14
N VAL A 78 8.62 -15.45 -0.16
CA VAL A 78 7.75 -14.44 -0.78
C VAL A 78 8.57 -13.69 -1.85
N PRO A 79 8.14 -13.68 -3.14
CA PRO A 79 8.77 -12.88 -4.19
C PRO A 79 8.78 -11.38 -3.88
N ARG A 80 9.62 -10.59 -4.57
CA ARG A 80 9.65 -9.14 -4.32
C ARG A 80 8.32 -8.53 -4.74
N LEU A 81 7.78 -7.61 -3.93
CA LEU A 81 6.48 -6.99 -4.24
C LEU A 81 6.49 -6.32 -5.61
N ALA A 82 7.63 -5.73 -6.01
CA ALA A 82 7.78 -5.12 -7.33
C ALA A 82 7.58 -6.12 -8.49
N GLU A 83 7.99 -7.38 -8.34
CA GLU A 83 7.76 -8.43 -9.34
C GLU A 83 6.29 -8.78 -9.42
N LEU A 84 5.65 -8.96 -8.27
CA LEU A 84 4.23 -9.29 -8.17
C LEU A 84 3.32 -8.17 -8.71
N ILE A 85 3.69 -6.91 -8.47
CA ILE A 85 2.98 -5.75 -9.01
C ILE A 85 3.06 -5.75 -10.54
N ARG A 86 4.25 -5.99 -11.11
CA ARG A 86 4.41 -6.05 -12.58
C ARG A 86 3.56 -7.14 -13.21
N CYS A 87 3.45 -8.31 -12.59
CA CYS A 87 2.61 -9.40 -13.08
C CYS A 87 1.10 -9.10 -13.01
N ARG A 88 0.65 -8.24 -12.08
CA ARG A 88 -0.76 -7.82 -11.97
C ARG A 88 -1.11 -6.56 -12.75
N GLY A 89 -0.12 -5.86 -13.30
CA GLY A 89 -0.34 -4.66 -14.11
C GLY A 89 -0.94 -4.91 -15.49
N GLN A 90 -1.29 -6.15 -15.83
CA GLN A 90 -2.04 -6.48 -17.04
C GLN A 90 -3.54 -6.21 -16.77
N PRO A 91 -4.20 -5.38 -17.58
CA PRO A 91 -5.64 -5.15 -17.44
C PRO A 91 -6.41 -6.46 -17.62
N ALA A 92 -7.52 -6.59 -16.89
CA ALA A 92 -8.53 -7.62 -17.12
C ALA A 92 -9.24 -7.37 -18.46
#